data_AF-A0A552CTW8-F1
#
_entry.id   AF-A0A552CTW8-F1
#
_cell.length_a   1.000
_cell.length_b   1.000
_cell.length_c   1.000
_cell.angle_alpha   90.00
_cell.angle_beta   90.00
_cell.angle_gamma   90.00
#
_symmetry.space_group_name_H-M   'P 1'
#
loop_
_entity.id
_entity.type
_entity.pdbx_description
1 polymer ?
#
loop_
_entity_poly.entity_id
_entity_poly.type
_entity_poly.pdbx_seq_one_letter_code
_entity_poly.pdbx_strand_id
1 'polypeptide(L)'
;MDRVLKTCLSPALDDNYLSKNNASTQVLYLNKRILSDFFQNENCWAQYEAVMGPNPSRFKNNPQNPVENVSWNDAQAFCQKLSQITGKTYRLPTEAEWEYACRAGTTTRYYFGDDANQLGDYAWYSGNSQKTTHPVGQKKPNAWGLYDMSGNVWEWCEDNWHSSYENAPKDGRAWLKNGNDNRSLLRGGSWYSDPNLCRSAYRCGYDRRDFNFYDGFRVVCGAGRTL
;
A
#
# COMPACT_ATOMS: atom_id res chain seq x y z
N MET A 1 -14.71 17.66 -8.34
CA MET A 1 -14.12 17.20 -7.06
C MET A 1 -14.68 15.84 -6.63
N ASP A 2 -15.99 15.62 -6.75
CA ASP A 2 -16.67 14.45 -6.15
C ASP A 2 -16.53 13.10 -6.91
N ARG A 3 -16.20 13.11 -8.21
CA ARG A 3 -16.15 11.88 -9.04
C ARG A 3 -14.80 11.16 -8.99
N VAL A 4 -13.69 11.90 -8.90
CA VAL A 4 -12.31 11.37 -8.88
C VAL A 4 -11.98 10.70 -7.55
N LEU A 5 -12.43 11.31 -6.43
CA LEU A 5 -12.31 10.73 -5.10
C LEU A 5 -13.14 9.44 -4.98
N LYS A 6 -14.36 9.39 -5.55
CA LYS A 6 -15.19 8.17 -5.53
C LYS A 6 -14.58 6.99 -6.30
N THR A 7 -13.90 7.22 -7.42
CA THR A 7 -13.28 6.12 -8.18
C THR A 7 -12.02 5.55 -7.53
N CYS A 8 -11.32 6.31 -6.68
CA CYS A 8 -10.12 5.83 -6.00
C CYS A 8 -10.39 5.34 -4.56
N LEU A 9 -11.47 5.82 -3.93
CA LEU A 9 -11.91 5.44 -2.58
C LEU A 9 -12.99 4.35 -2.57
N SER A 10 -13.42 3.85 -3.73
CA SER A 10 -14.46 2.83 -3.82
C SER A 10 -13.84 1.44 -3.82
N PRO A 11 -14.03 0.61 -2.78
CA PRO A 11 -14.09 -0.81 -2.99
C PRO A 11 -15.38 -1.10 -3.76
N ALA A 12 -15.27 -1.22 -5.08
CA ALA A 12 -16.41 -1.57 -5.91
C ALA A 12 -16.84 -3.02 -5.62
N LEU A 13 -17.81 -3.26 -4.72
CA LEU A 13 -18.61 -4.50 -4.65
C LEU A 13 -19.99 -4.25 -3.99
N ASP A 14 -21.03 -4.81 -4.61
CA ASP A 14 -22.48 -4.67 -4.36
C ASP A 14 -22.94 -5.20 -2.97
N ASP A 15 -23.82 -4.44 -2.28
CA ASP A 15 -24.43 -4.77 -0.98
C ASP A 15 -25.25 -6.08 -0.99
N ASN A 16 -25.59 -6.61 -2.17
CA ASN A 16 -26.31 -7.88 -2.34
C ASN A 16 -25.49 -9.15 -1.99
N TYR A 17 -24.21 -9.06 -1.66
CA TYR A 17 -23.36 -10.23 -1.37
C TYR A 17 -23.55 -10.81 0.04
N LEU A 18 -23.87 -9.96 1.02
CA LEU A 18 -24.04 -10.35 2.43
C LEU A 18 -25.31 -11.16 2.68
N SER A 19 -26.38 -10.91 1.91
CA SER A 19 -27.67 -11.58 2.08
C SER A 19 -27.73 -12.98 1.47
N LYS A 20 -26.75 -13.37 0.65
CA LYS A 20 -26.80 -14.60 -0.17
C LYS A 20 -25.83 -15.72 0.25
N ASN A 21 -24.94 -15.49 1.22
CA ASN A 21 -23.84 -16.43 1.52
C ASN A 21 -23.78 -16.84 3.00
N ASN A 22 -23.10 -17.97 3.28
CA ASN A 22 -23.01 -18.58 4.60
C ASN A 22 -22.10 -17.81 5.59
N ALA A 23 -22.15 -18.18 6.87
CA ALA A 23 -21.44 -17.49 7.96
C ALA A 23 -19.92 -17.36 7.77
N SER A 24 -19.26 -18.38 7.19
CA SER A 24 -17.82 -18.32 6.90
C SER A 24 -17.50 -17.32 5.80
N THR A 25 -18.34 -17.25 4.76
CA THR A 25 -18.24 -16.25 3.69
C THR A 25 -18.56 -14.85 4.20
N GLN A 26 -19.49 -14.71 5.14
CA GLN A 26 -19.83 -13.44 5.78
C GLN A 26 -18.69 -12.92 6.66
N VAL A 27 -18.02 -13.77 7.45
CA VAL A 27 -16.84 -13.38 8.25
C VAL A 27 -15.67 -12.98 7.37
N LEU A 28 -15.40 -13.74 6.30
CA LEU A 28 -14.38 -13.38 5.31
C LEU A 28 -14.72 -12.06 4.60
N TYR A 29 -16.00 -11.83 4.27
CA TYR A 29 -16.47 -10.59 3.65
C TYR A 29 -16.37 -9.41 4.62
N LEU A 30 -16.75 -9.58 5.88
CA LEU A 30 -16.60 -8.56 6.92
C LEU A 30 -15.13 -8.21 7.15
N ASN A 31 -14.24 -9.20 7.19
CA ASN A 31 -12.80 -8.95 7.27
C ASN A 31 -12.28 -8.23 6.01
N LYS A 32 -12.72 -8.61 4.81
CA LYS A 32 -12.40 -7.90 3.57
C LYS A 32 -12.94 -6.47 3.53
N ARG A 33 -14.14 -6.21 4.06
CA ARG A 33 -14.77 -4.89 4.13
C ARG A 33 -14.09 -4.00 5.17
N ILE A 34 -13.80 -4.54 6.36
CA ILE A 34 -13.01 -3.88 7.40
C ILE A 34 -11.65 -3.53 6.82
N LEU A 35 -11.00 -4.42 6.07
CA LEU A 35 -9.73 -4.16 5.42
C LEU A 35 -9.83 -3.22 4.23
N SER A 36 -10.90 -3.21 3.42
CA SER A 36 -11.05 -2.24 2.32
C SER A 36 -11.39 -0.83 2.79
N ASP A 37 -12.08 -0.73 3.93
CA ASP A 37 -12.30 0.54 4.62
C ASP A 37 -11.02 1.01 5.34
N PHE A 38 -10.09 0.10 5.63
CA PHE A 38 -8.86 0.35 6.39
C PHE A 38 -7.60 0.41 5.54
N PHE A 39 -7.54 -0.20 4.35
CA PHE A 39 -6.38 -0.28 3.46
C PHE A 39 -6.79 0.11 2.04
N GLN A 40 -6.23 1.22 1.56
CA GLN A 40 -6.43 1.64 0.18
C GLN A 40 -5.38 0.97 -0.73
N ASN A 41 -5.71 0.86 -2.01
CA ASN A 41 -4.72 0.55 -3.06
C ASN A 41 -3.64 1.66 -3.10
N GLU A 42 -2.58 1.43 -3.87
CA GLU A 42 -1.58 2.47 -4.16
C GLU A 42 -2.26 3.80 -4.52
N ASN A 43 -1.82 4.90 -3.90
CA ASN A 43 -2.38 6.20 -4.21
C ASN A 43 -1.98 6.62 -5.63
N CYS A 44 -2.95 6.84 -6.51
CA CYS A 44 -2.65 7.41 -7.82
C CYS A 44 -2.29 8.89 -7.72
N TRP A 45 -1.52 9.41 -8.67
CA TRP A 45 -1.08 10.80 -8.58
C TRP A 45 -2.24 11.81 -8.72
N ALA A 46 -3.34 11.45 -9.38
CA ALA A 46 -4.53 12.31 -9.40
C ALA A 46 -5.17 12.48 -8.02
N GLN A 47 -5.14 11.42 -7.18
CA GLN A 47 -5.58 11.50 -5.79
C GLN A 47 -4.61 12.34 -4.96
N TYR A 48 -3.30 12.14 -5.14
CA TYR A 48 -2.28 12.99 -4.51
C TYR A 48 -2.50 14.46 -4.86
N GLU A 49 -2.71 14.77 -6.13
CA GLU A 49 -2.84 16.14 -6.60
C GLU A 49 -4.08 16.84 -6.06
N ALA A 50 -5.21 16.12 -5.98
CA ALA A 50 -6.44 16.64 -5.38
C ALA A 50 -6.30 17.00 -3.89
N VAL A 51 -5.42 16.30 -3.16
CA VAL A 51 -5.17 16.55 -1.73
C VAL A 51 -4.07 17.58 -1.55
N MET A 52 -2.92 17.40 -2.17
CA MET A 52 -1.68 18.13 -1.85
C MET A 52 -1.40 19.31 -2.78
N GLY A 53 -1.96 19.33 -3.99
CA GLY A 53 -1.56 20.28 -5.03
C GLY A 53 -0.59 19.62 -6.03
N PRO A 54 0.46 20.30 -6.53
CA PRO A 54 1.24 19.81 -7.66
C PRO A 54 1.73 18.35 -7.55
N ASN A 55 1.53 17.56 -8.61
CA ASN A 55 2.03 16.19 -8.72
C ASN A 55 3.58 16.12 -8.83
N PRO A 56 4.29 15.48 -7.87
CA PRO A 56 5.75 15.37 -7.86
C PRO A 56 6.32 14.26 -8.76
N SER A 57 5.47 13.35 -9.25
CA SER A 57 5.86 12.13 -9.95
C SER A 57 6.65 12.40 -11.22
N ARG A 58 7.62 11.54 -11.51
CA ARG A 58 8.34 11.52 -12.79
C ARG A 58 7.45 11.01 -13.93
N PHE A 59 6.64 9.99 -13.71
CA PHE A 59 5.81 9.34 -14.72
C PHE A 59 4.37 9.85 -14.68
N LYS A 60 4.07 10.81 -15.57
CA LYS A 60 2.79 11.55 -15.59
C LYS A 60 1.87 11.16 -16.76
N ASN A 61 2.15 10.05 -17.43
CA ASN A 61 1.45 9.64 -18.65
C ASN A 61 -0.01 9.23 -18.41
N ASN A 62 -0.39 8.83 -17.18
CA ASN A 62 -1.75 8.46 -16.86
C ASN A 62 -2.11 8.84 -15.41
N PRO A 63 -3.22 9.57 -15.14
CA PRO A 63 -3.70 9.93 -13.79
C PRO A 63 -3.92 8.79 -12.81
N GLN A 64 -4.06 7.56 -13.31
CA GLN A 64 -4.18 6.36 -12.51
C GLN A 64 -2.82 5.71 -12.16
N ASN A 65 -1.70 6.22 -12.66
CA ASN A 65 -0.38 5.76 -12.20
C ASN A 65 -0.19 6.10 -10.71
N PRO A 66 0.55 5.28 -9.95
CA PRO A 66 0.87 5.59 -8.56
C PRO A 66 1.64 6.92 -8.48
N VAL A 67 1.39 7.67 -7.41
CA VAL A 67 2.27 8.78 -7.06
C VAL A 67 3.62 8.20 -6.63
N GLU A 68 4.68 8.61 -7.31
CA GLU A 68 6.06 8.38 -6.92
C GLU A 68 6.81 9.70 -6.79
N ASN A 69 8.11 9.63 -6.44
CA ASN A 69 8.96 10.78 -6.16
C ASN A 69 8.50 11.54 -4.90
N VAL A 70 8.06 10.78 -3.89
CA VAL A 70 7.57 11.29 -2.60
C VAL A 70 8.41 10.72 -1.47
N SER A 71 8.82 11.58 -0.55
CA SER A 71 9.53 11.16 0.65
C SER A 71 8.54 10.59 1.69
N TRP A 72 9.06 9.93 2.72
CA TRP A 72 8.24 9.49 3.84
C TRP A 72 7.52 10.68 4.51
N ASN A 73 8.20 11.83 4.61
CA ASN A 73 7.60 13.05 5.16
C ASN A 73 6.44 13.58 4.31
N ASP A 74 6.57 13.52 2.98
CA ASP A 74 5.48 13.92 2.06
C ASP A 74 4.27 13.00 2.20
N ALA A 75 4.52 11.68 2.31
CA ALA A 75 3.46 10.69 2.50
C ALA A 75 2.72 10.89 3.84
N GLN A 76 3.43 11.23 4.91
CA GLN A 76 2.82 11.60 6.19
C GLN A 76 2.04 12.91 6.11
N ALA A 77 2.56 13.93 5.40
CA ALA A 77 1.85 15.18 5.18
C ALA A 77 0.56 14.97 4.38
N PHE A 78 0.58 14.09 3.37
CA PHE A 78 -0.61 13.65 2.66
C PHE A 78 -1.64 13.02 3.61
N CYS A 79 -1.22 12.08 4.46
CA CYS A 79 -2.11 11.44 5.43
C CYS A 79 -2.76 12.47 6.37
N GLN A 80 -1.98 13.42 6.88
CA GLN A 80 -2.47 14.49 7.76
C GLN A 80 -3.48 15.38 7.04
N LYS A 81 -3.17 15.82 5.82
CA LYS A 81 -4.07 16.69 5.04
C LYS A 81 -5.35 15.97 4.64
N LEU A 82 -5.25 14.70 4.21
CA LEU A 82 -6.42 13.87 3.92
C LEU A 82 -7.31 13.69 5.16
N SER A 83 -6.69 13.53 6.34
CA SER A 83 -7.42 13.45 7.61
C SER A 83 -8.20 14.73 7.90
N GLN A 84 -7.57 15.90 7.71
CA GLN A 84 -8.21 17.20 7.90
C GLN A 84 -9.39 17.41 6.94
N ILE A 85 -9.25 17.02 5.67
CA ILE A 85 -10.28 17.18 4.64
C ILE A 85 -11.50 16.29 4.93
N THR A 86 -11.28 15.08 5.42
CA THR A 86 -12.33 14.04 5.52
C THR A 86 -12.92 13.89 6.92
N GLY A 87 -12.25 14.42 7.96
CA GLY A 87 -12.60 14.18 9.36
C GLY A 87 -12.33 12.75 9.86
N LYS A 88 -11.64 11.92 9.06
CA LYS A 88 -11.20 10.57 9.45
C LYS A 88 -9.70 10.56 9.74
N THR A 89 -9.22 9.57 10.48
CA THR A 89 -7.77 9.43 10.73
C THR A 89 -7.13 8.58 9.64
N TYR A 90 -6.24 9.18 8.86
CA TYR A 90 -5.38 8.49 7.90
C TYR A 90 -3.93 8.50 8.36
N ARG A 91 -3.22 7.40 8.08
CA ARG A 91 -1.77 7.24 8.34
C ARG A 91 -1.16 6.28 7.32
N LEU A 92 0.16 6.18 7.32
CA LEU A 92 0.85 5.07 6.65
C LEU A 92 0.53 3.74 7.37
N PRO A 93 0.48 2.60 6.65
CA PRO A 93 0.40 1.30 7.30
C PRO A 93 1.65 1.06 8.16
N THR A 94 1.49 0.31 9.24
CA THR A 94 2.67 -0.27 9.89
C THR A 94 3.24 -1.36 8.99
N GLU A 95 4.51 -1.70 9.18
CA GLU A 95 5.18 -2.79 8.49
C GLU A 95 4.41 -4.11 8.65
N ALA A 96 3.95 -4.37 9.87
CA ALA A 96 3.20 -5.57 10.19
C ALA A 96 1.84 -5.59 9.49
N GLU A 97 1.12 -4.47 9.48
CA GLU A 97 -0.15 -4.35 8.78
C GLU A 97 0.03 -4.50 7.26
N TRP A 98 1.09 -3.90 6.69
CA TRP A 98 1.41 -4.02 5.27
C TRP A 98 1.66 -5.48 4.87
N GLU A 99 2.50 -6.21 5.62
CA GLU A 99 2.81 -7.60 5.30
C GLU A 99 1.58 -8.50 5.45
N TYR A 100 0.79 -8.27 6.50
CA TYR A 100 -0.48 -8.99 6.71
C TYR A 100 -1.45 -8.78 5.55
N ALA A 101 -1.62 -7.52 5.13
CA ALA A 101 -2.41 -7.12 3.98
C ALA A 101 -1.89 -7.74 2.68
N CYS A 102 -0.58 -7.71 2.45
CA CYS A 102 0.07 -8.28 1.26
C CYS A 102 -0.24 -9.77 1.16
N ARG A 103 0.01 -10.50 2.26
CA ARG A 103 -0.12 -11.96 2.32
C ARG A 103 -1.54 -12.46 2.18
N ALA A 104 -2.53 -11.70 2.67
CA ALA A 104 -3.94 -12.07 2.59
C ALA A 104 -4.25 -13.52 3.03
N GLY A 105 -3.56 -13.98 4.08
CA GLY A 105 -3.70 -15.34 4.64
C GLY A 105 -2.65 -16.37 4.16
N THR A 106 -1.79 -16.01 3.21
CA THR A 106 -0.69 -16.88 2.76
C THR A 106 0.57 -16.75 3.63
N THR A 107 1.43 -17.76 3.61
CA THR A 107 2.78 -17.72 4.23
C THR A 107 3.90 -17.91 3.20
N THR A 108 3.54 -17.85 1.92
CA THR A 108 4.43 -18.10 0.78
C THR A 108 5.34 -16.92 0.49
N ARG A 109 6.29 -17.11 -0.44
CA ARG A 109 7.26 -16.10 -0.88
C ARG A 109 6.58 -14.85 -1.46
N TYR A 110 5.56 -15.05 -2.28
CA TYR A 110 4.66 -14.02 -2.80
C TYR A 110 3.24 -14.34 -2.34
N TYR A 111 2.33 -13.36 -2.39
CA TYR A 111 0.95 -13.58 -1.99
C TYR A 111 0.17 -14.55 -2.90
N PHE A 112 0.73 -14.87 -4.06
CA PHE A 112 0.18 -15.81 -5.04
C PHE A 112 0.87 -17.18 -5.05
N GLY A 113 1.91 -17.39 -4.22
CA GLY A 113 2.66 -18.66 -4.16
C GLY A 113 4.18 -18.47 -4.08
N ASP A 114 4.92 -19.55 -4.31
CA ASP A 114 6.38 -19.56 -4.23
C ASP A 114 7.10 -19.44 -5.58
N ASP A 115 6.38 -19.65 -6.69
CA ASP A 115 6.93 -19.64 -8.04
C ASP A 115 7.06 -18.22 -8.60
N ALA A 116 8.30 -17.74 -8.71
CA ALA A 116 8.60 -16.42 -9.27
C ALA A 116 8.22 -16.29 -10.75
N ASN A 117 8.06 -17.39 -11.50
CA ASN A 117 7.66 -17.34 -12.91
C ASN A 117 6.23 -16.80 -13.08
N GLN A 118 5.41 -16.85 -12.03
CA GLN A 118 4.05 -16.31 -12.04
C GLN A 118 4.01 -14.79 -11.78
N LEU A 119 5.13 -14.17 -11.36
CA LEU A 119 5.16 -12.76 -10.93
C LEU A 119 4.59 -11.80 -11.99
N GLY A 120 4.78 -12.10 -13.28
CA GLY A 120 4.29 -11.27 -14.38
C GLY A 120 2.76 -11.06 -14.41
N ASP A 121 2.00 -11.97 -13.81
CA ASP A 121 0.54 -11.87 -13.69
C ASP A 121 0.08 -10.93 -12.55
N TYR A 122 0.96 -10.71 -11.58
CA TYR A 122 0.64 -10.12 -10.27
C TYR A 122 1.37 -8.81 -9.99
N ALA A 123 2.43 -8.50 -10.75
CA ALA A 123 3.28 -7.35 -10.50
C ALA A 123 3.78 -6.68 -11.78
N TRP A 124 4.00 -5.36 -11.69
CA TRP A 124 4.87 -4.63 -12.60
C TRP A 124 6.29 -4.57 -12.01
N TYR A 125 7.26 -5.20 -12.66
CA TYR A 125 8.63 -5.34 -12.16
C TYR A 125 9.64 -5.20 -13.31
N SER A 126 10.95 -5.31 -13.03
CA SER A 126 12.01 -5.02 -14.00
C SER A 126 11.86 -5.81 -15.32
N GLY A 127 11.30 -7.01 -15.26
CA GLY A 127 11.10 -7.89 -16.42
C GLY A 127 9.90 -7.55 -17.31
N ASN A 128 8.94 -6.75 -16.86
CA ASN A 128 7.70 -6.49 -17.62
C ASN A 128 7.18 -5.05 -17.59
N SER A 129 7.84 -4.13 -16.87
CA SER A 129 7.33 -2.76 -16.65
C SER A 129 7.67 -1.77 -17.76
N GLN A 130 8.54 -2.13 -18.71
CA GLN A 130 9.09 -1.21 -19.70
C GLN A 130 9.74 0.05 -19.06
N LYS A 131 10.30 -0.11 -17.86
CA LYS A 131 11.00 0.94 -17.11
C LYS A 131 10.13 2.14 -16.71
N THR A 132 8.86 1.90 -16.41
CA THR A 132 7.89 2.92 -15.97
C THR A 132 6.90 2.36 -14.96
N THR A 133 6.24 3.24 -14.21
CA THR A 133 5.01 2.90 -13.47
C THR A 133 3.85 2.68 -14.43
N HIS A 134 2.87 1.90 -13.96
CA HIS A 134 1.65 1.58 -14.69
C HIS A 134 0.41 1.95 -13.85
N PRO A 135 -0.76 2.11 -14.49
CA PRO A 135 -1.99 2.38 -13.76
C PRO A 135 -2.25 1.33 -12.68
N VAL A 136 -2.68 1.78 -11.51
CA VAL A 136 -3.00 0.91 -10.37
C VAL A 136 -4.11 -0.08 -10.74
N GLY A 137 -4.04 -1.29 -10.20
CA GLY A 137 -5.09 -2.30 -10.33
C GLY A 137 -5.10 -3.07 -11.66
N GLN A 138 -4.01 -3.03 -12.43
CA GLN A 138 -3.95 -3.71 -13.74
C GLN A 138 -3.45 -5.16 -13.69
N LYS A 139 -2.88 -5.59 -12.56
CA LYS A 139 -2.46 -6.98 -12.33
C LYS A 139 -3.48 -7.72 -11.47
N LYS A 140 -3.32 -9.05 -11.33
CA LYS A 140 -4.21 -9.85 -10.47
C LYS A 140 -4.08 -9.40 -9.01
N PRO A 141 -5.17 -9.23 -8.26
CA PRO A 141 -5.12 -8.88 -6.85
C PRO A 141 -4.76 -10.10 -5.99
N ASN A 142 -4.46 -9.85 -4.71
CA ASN A 142 -4.38 -10.90 -3.71
C ASN A 142 -5.77 -11.40 -3.27
N ALA A 143 -5.82 -12.38 -2.36
CA ALA A 143 -7.07 -13.00 -1.90
C ALA A 143 -8.06 -12.03 -1.21
N TRP A 144 -7.60 -10.84 -0.79
CA TRP A 144 -8.42 -9.78 -0.19
C TRP A 144 -8.84 -8.70 -1.17
N GLY A 145 -8.42 -8.78 -2.44
CA GLY A 145 -8.75 -7.77 -3.44
C GLY A 145 -7.82 -6.56 -3.43
N LEU A 146 -6.66 -6.66 -2.76
CA LEU A 146 -5.63 -5.62 -2.80
C LEU A 146 -4.74 -5.83 -4.02
N TYR A 147 -4.52 -4.74 -4.75
CA TYR A 147 -3.70 -4.72 -5.94
C TYR A 147 -2.33 -4.15 -5.63
N ASP A 148 -1.38 -4.50 -6.51
CA ASP A 148 -0.03 -3.92 -6.54
C ASP A 148 0.71 -4.08 -5.20
N MET A 149 0.39 -5.10 -4.41
CA MET A 149 1.14 -5.47 -3.20
C MET A 149 2.54 -6.03 -3.51
N SER A 150 2.85 -6.21 -4.80
CA SER A 150 4.16 -6.60 -5.33
C SER A 150 4.41 -5.79 -6.61
N GLY A 151 5.54 -5.09 -6.68
CA GLY A 151 5.94 -4.28 -7.85
C GLY A 151 5.27 -2.90 -7.90
N ASN A 152 5.25 -2.30 -9.10
CA ASN A 152 4.84 -0.92 -9.40
C ASN A 152 5.65 0.15 -8.64
N VAL A 153 5.37 0.43 -7.37
CA VAL A 153 6.21 1.30 -6.53
C VAL A 153 6.50 0.67 -5.18
N TRP A 154 7.67 0.97 -4.63
CA TRP A 154 7.94 0.70 -3.22
C TRP A 154 7.01 1.55 -2.35
N GLU A 155 6.61 1.03 -1.20
CA GLU A 155 5.63 1.72 -0.36
C GLU A 155 6.12 1.99 1.05
N TRP A 156 6.09 3.26 1.43
CA TRP A 156 6.47 3.72 2.76
C TRP A 156 5.57 3.13 3.86
N CYS A 157 6.19 2.64 4.92
CA CYS A 157 5.54 2.23 6.17
C CYS A 157 5.84 3.23 7.31
N GLU A 158 5.01 3.21 8.35
CA GLU A 158 5.11 4.10 9.52
C GLU A 158 6.39 3.86 10.35
N ASP A 159 6.85 2.61 10.39
CA ASP A 159 7.92 2.11 11.26
C ASP A 159 9.30 2.72 10.98
N ASN A 160 10.12 2.78 12.03
CA ASN A 160 11.55 2.98 11.86
C ASN A 160 12.21 1.72 11.28
N TRP A 161 13.28 1.89 10.51
CA TRP A 161 14.07 0.75 10.04
C TRP A 161 14.78 0.02 11.19
N HIS A 162 14.66 -1.30 11.21
CA HIS A 162 15.38 -2.21 12.11
C HIS A 162 16.04 -3.32 11.29
N SER A 163 17.29 -3.69 11.62
CA SER A 163 18.03 -4.73 10.88
C SER A 163 17.53 -6.16 11.13
N SER A 164 16.78 -6.37 12.21
CA SER A 164 16.16 -7.65 12.58
C SER A 164 14.77 -7.44 13.17
N TYR A 165 14.04 -8.53 13.43
CA TYR A 165 12.76 -8.54 14.15
C TYR A 165 12.91 -8.82 15.64
N GLU A 166 14.13 -8.77 16.18
CA GLU A 166 14.36 -8.97 17.61
C GLU A 166 13.66 -7.86 18.41
N ASN A 167 12.74 -8.24 19.29
CA ASN A 167 11.86 -7.33 20.05
C ASN A 167 10.83 -6.54 19.23
N ALA A 168 10.53 -6.98 18.00
CA ALA A 168 9.45 -6.39 17.22
C ALA A 168 8.10 -6.47 17.97
N PRO A 169 7.25 -5.42 17.89
CA PRO A 169 5.89 -5.47 18.39
C PRO A 169 5.10 -6.64 17.78
N LYS A 170 4.27 -7.30 18.59
CA LYS A 170 3.45 -8.47 18.17
C LYS A 170 1.97 -8.13 18.00
N ASP A 171 1.59 -6.89 18.27
CA ASP A 171 0.24 -6.35 18.30
C ASP A 171 -0.07 -5.44 17.09
N GLY A 172 0.82 -5.42 16.09
CA GLY A 172 0.63 -4.67 14.85
C GLY A 172 0.89 -3.17 14.93
N ARG A 173 1.21 -2.62 16.11
CA ARG A 173 1.60 -1.22 16.26
C ARG A 173 2.95 -0.93 15.58
N ALA A 174 3.13 0.32 15.16
CA ALA A 174 4.37 0.77 14.54
C ALA A 174 5.57 0.56 15.49
N TRP A 175 6.66 0.03 14.95
CA TRP A 175 7.93 -0.13 15.66
C TRP A 175 8.75 1.15 15.56
N LEU A 176 8.52 2.03 16.52
CA LEU A 176 9.18 3.32 16.60
C LEU A 176 10.40 3.25 17.54
N LYS A 177 11.49 3.91 17.15
CA LYS A 177 12.67 4.09 18.00
C LYS A 177 12.60 5.41 18.76
N ASN A 178 13.18 5.41 19.95
CA ASN A 178 13.48 6.66 20.66
C ASN A 178 14.74 7.30 20.05
N GLY A 179 14.68 8.60 19.73
CA GLY A 179 15.81 9.37 19.21
C GLY A 179 15.66 9.83 17.75
N ASN A 180 16.72 10.41 17.18
CA ASN A 180 16.72 11.04 15.86
C ASN A 180 16.98 10.06 14.70
N ASP A 181 16.47 8.82 14.76
CA ASP A 181 16.61 7.89 13.63
C ASP A 181 15.78 8.39 12.44
N ASN A 182 16.46 8.69 11.34
CA ASN A 182 15.88 9.27 10.14
C ASN A 182 15.53 8.21 9.09
N ARG A 183 15.61 6.92 9.40
CA ARG A 183 15.25 5.85 8.46
C ARG A 183 13.88 5.24 8.74
N SER A 184 13.12 5.09 7.67
CA SER A 184 11.89 4.29 7.61
C SER A 184 12.07 3.14 6.62
N LEU A 185 11.10 2.25 6.55
CA LEU A 185 11.14 1.12 5.63
C LEU A 185 10.10 1.22 4.52
N LEU A 186 10.46 0.60 3.41
CA LEU A 186 9.68 0.41 2.21
C LEU A 186 9.37 -1.07 2.03
N ARG A 187 8.20 -1.38 1.47
CA ARG A 187 7.74 -2.74 1.15
C ARG A 187 7.26 -2.85 -0.31
N GLY A 188 7.17 -4.08 -0.82
CA GLY A 188 6.47 -4.39 -2.08
C GLY A 188 7.34 -4.56 -3.33
N GLY A 189 8.52 -3.94 -3.40
CA GLY A 189 9.25 -3.85 -4.67
C GLY A 189 8.66 -2.77 -5.57
N SER A 190 9.21 -2.59 -6.76
CA SER A 190 8.80 -1.56 -7.70
C SER A 190 8.90 -2.03 -9.15
N TRP A 191 8.51 -1.19 -10.10
CA TRP A 191 8.67 -1.40 -11.53
C TRP A 191 10.14 -1.67 -11.94
N TYR A 192 11.10 -1.20 -11.14
CA TYR A 192 12.54 -1.38 -11.37
C TYR A 192 13.13 -2.59 -10.63
N SER A 193 12.33 -3.24 -9.80
CA SER A 193 12.78 -4.30 -8.92
C SER A 193 12.85 -5.65 -9.61
N ASP A 194 13.87 -6.43 -9.29
CA ASP A 194 13.94 -7.84 -9.66
C ASP A 194 12.98 -8.69 -8.82
N PRO A 195 12.62 -9.91 -9.28
CA PRO A 195 11.63 -10.74 -8.58
C PRO A 195 11.90 -10.98 -7.09
N ASN A 196 13.17 -11.03 -6.68
CA ASN A 196 13.54 -11.24 -5.27
C ASN A 196 13.16 -10.09 -4.34
N LEU A 197 13.03 -8.88 -4.88
CA LEU A 197 12.68 -7.67 -4.13
C LEU A 197 11.16 -7.52 -4.00
N CYS A 198 10.37 -8.19 -4.86
CA CYS A 198 8.91 -8.14 -4.85
C CYS A 198 8.25 -9.15 -3.89
N ARG A 199 9.03 -9.84 -3.04
CA ARG A 199 8.53 -10.85 -2.10
C ARG A 199 7.76 -10.20 -0.96
N SER A 200 6.75 -10.89 -0.43
CA SER A 200 5.88 -10.36 0.63
C SER A 200 6.63 -9.96 1.91
N ALA A 201 7.75 -10.63 2.23
CA ALA A 201 8.58 -10.33 3.40
C ALA A 201 9.83 -9.47 3.09
N TYR A 202 10.00 -9.00 1.84
CA TYR A 202 11.17 -8.17 1.54
C TYR A 202 11.02 -6.80 2.20
N ARG A 203 12.11 -6.31 2.79
CA ARG A 203 12.17 -5.02 3.48
C ARG A 203 13.32 -4.21 2.89
N CYS A 204 13.08 -2.94 2.60
CA CYS A 204 14.12 -1.99 2.21
C CYS A 204 14.15 -0.84 3.20
N GLY A 205 15.32 -0.48 3.73
CA GLY A 205 15.46 0.67 4.63
C GLY A 205 15.97 1.89 3.87
N TYR A 206 15.36 3.05 4.09
CA TYR A 206 15.67 4.26 3.33
C TYR A 206 15.51 5.53 4.20
N ASP A 207 16.20 6.61 3.84
CA ASP A 207 16.14 7.86 4.59
C ASP A 207 14.81 8.58 4.34
N ARG A 208 14.15 9.06 5.41
CA ARG A 208 12.81 9.67 5.39
C ARG A 208 12.70 10.94 4.55
N ARG A 209 13.83 11.56 4.24
CA ARG A 209 13.93 12.78 3.42
C ARG A 209 14.25 12.49 1.96
N ASP A 210 14.71 11.28 1.68
CA ASP A 210 15.00 10.89 0.32
C ASP A 210 13.69 10.52 -0.37
N PHE A 211 13.68 10.75 -1.67
CA PHE A 211 12.59 10.42 -2.57
C PHE A 211 13.19 9.85 -3.84
N ASN A 212 12.53 8.87 -4.42
CA ASN A 212 12.94 8.29 -5.69
C ASN A 212 11.73 8.07 -6.60
N PHE A 213 11.98 7.95 -7.89
CA PHE A 213 10.93 7.82 -8.90
C PHE A 213 10.27 6.43 -8.96
N TYR A 214 10.51 5.64 -7.92
CA TYR A 214 9.93 4.31 -7.69
C TYR A 214 9.47 4.15 -6.23
N ASP A 215 9.47 5.22 -5.43
CA ASP A 215 8.98 5.24 -4.05
C ASP A 215 7.66 6.00 -4.00
N GLY A 216 6.62 5.32 -3.55
CA GLY A 216 5.27 5.81 -3.32
C GLY A 216 4.76 5.38 -1.95
N PHE A 217 3.43 5.31 -1.80
CA PHE A 217 2.80 4.87 -0.56
C PHE A 217 1.34 4.48 -0.75
N ARG A 218 0.84 3.68 0.19
CA ARG A 218 -0.59 3.51 0.45
C ARG A 218 -0.95 4.07 1.82
N VAL A 219 -2.23 4.31 2.05
CA VAL A 219 -2.73 4.81 3.33
C VAL A 219 -3.65 3.79 3.98
N VAL A 220 -3.69 3.86 5.31
CA VAL A 220 -4.71 3.19 6.11
C VAL A 220 -5.61 4.19 6.80
N CYS A 221 -6.90 3.88 6.87
CA CYS A 221 -7.88 4.69 7.58
C CYS A 221 -8.18 4.03 8.93
N GLY A 222 -7.79 4.67 10.02
CA GLY A 222 -8.17 4.23 11.35
C GLY A 222 -9.69 4.26 11.50
N ALA A 223 -10.29 3.13 11.87
CA ALA A 223 -11.61 3.16 12.48
C ALA A 223 -11.47 3.97 13.77
N GLY A 224 -12.18 5.09 13.88
CA GLY A 224 -12.26 5.82 15.13
C GLY A 224 -12.69 4.83 16.21
N ARG A 225 -11.82 4.58 17.19
CA ARG A 225 -12.21 3.83 18.38
C ARG A 225 -13.31 4.66 19.05
N THR A 226 -14.55 4.26 18.83
CA THR A 226 -15.65 4.71 19.66
C THR A 226 -15.34 4.17 21.05
N LEU A 227 -15.08 5.08 21.98
CA LEU A 227 -14.92 4.77 23.41
C LEU A 227 -16.24 4.22 23.98
#